data_AF-A0ABD5XPN7-F1
#
_entry.id   AF-A0ABD5XPN7-F1
#
_cell.length_a   1.000
_cell.length_b   1.000
_cell.length_c   1.000
_cell.angle_alpha   90.00
_cell.angle_beta   90.00
_cell.angle_gamma   90.00
#
_symmetry.space_group_name_H-M   'P 1'
#
loop_
_entity.id
_entity.type
_entity.pdbx_description
1 polymer ?
#
loop_
_entity_poly.entity_id
_entity_poly.type
_entity_poly.pdbx_seq_one_letter_code
_entity_poly.pdbx_strand_id
1 'polypeptide(L)'
;MTGDAQYGSASRTPLRPEAVPAGTNVLIAGPGLTGKREVLLDLLGAAPDPAAMLVTTKHGVDRFREGFRDRYGDERSLQFVDCVSRQRSMAVARDTAAVSHVSGPGDLTGIGILASGQAVRLVPRRRAGPRRAGSPLAVDAVDVR
;
A
#
# COMPACT_ATOMS: atom_id res chain seq x y z
N MET A 1 28.11 24.04 24.34
CA MET A 1 28.39 22.79 23.62
C MET A 1 27.18 21.88 23.84
N THR A 2 25.98 22.26 23.38
CA THR A 2 25.48 22.28 21.99
C THR A 2 25.43 20.87 21.41
N GLY A 3 24.21 20.36 21.29
CA GLY A 3 23.92 19.08 20.63
C GLY A 3 22.47 18.65 20.80
N ASP A 4 21.51 19.56 20.60
CA ASP A 4 20.11 19.19 20.42
C ASP A 4 19.99 18.33 19.16
N ALA A 5 19.86 17.02 19.33
CA ALA A 5 19.46 16.13 18.24
C ALA A 5 17.98 16.37 17.95
N GLN A 6 17.70 17.36 17.10
CA GLN A 6 16.40 17.55 16.49
C GLN A 6 16.06 16.30 15.66
N TYR A 7 15.36 15.33 16.26
CA TYR A 7 14.66 14.26 15.55
C TYR A 7 13.35 14.79 14.93
N GLY A 8 13.47 15.88 14.17
CA GLY A 8 12.44 16.27 13.21
C GLY A 8 12.83 15.68 11.85
N SER A 9 12.64 14.37 11.62
CA SER A 9 13.00 13.81 10.32
C SER A 9 11.79 13.76 9.40
N ALA A 10 11.72 14.73 8.49
CA ALA A 10 11.03 14.54 7.22
C ALA A 10 11.36 13.15 6.64
N SER A 11 10.36 12.49 6.08
CA SER A 11 10.45 11.17 5.45
C SER A 11 11.70 11.05 4.58
N ARG A 12 12.59 10.10 4.91
CA ARG A 12 13.83 9.76 4.17
C ARG A 12 13.53 8.97 2.89
N THR A 13 12.36 9.14 2.30
CA THR A 13 12.01 8.48 1.04
C THR A 13 12.91 9.04 -0.06
N PRO A 14 13.55 8.19 -0.89
CA PRO A 14 14.29 8.67 -2.06
C PRO A 14 13.40 9.35 -3.11
N LEU A 15 12.08 9.24 -2.96
CA LEU A 15 11.08 9.76 -3.87
C LEU A 15 10.04 10.58 -3.09
N ARG A 16 9.73 11.77 -3.60
CA ARG A 16 8.62 12.59 -3.11
C ARG A 16 7.34 12.17 -3.85
N PRO A 17 6.28 11.67 -3.18
CA PRO A 17 5.07 11.22 -3.85
C PRO A 17 4.45 12.30 -4.75
N GLU A 18 4.47 13.56 -4.32
CA GLU A 18 3.94 14.71 -5.06
C GLU A 18 4.72 15.04 -6.36
N ALA A 19 5.95 14.55 -6.50
CA ALA A 19 6.75 14.72 -7.71
C ALA A 19 6.48 13.64 -8.77
N VAL A 20 5.72 12.60 -8.43
CA VAL A 20 5.36 11.51 -9.34
C VAL A 20 4.05 11.88 -10.05
N PRO A 21 4.01 11.98 -11.40
CA PRO A 21 2.78 12.25 -12.12
C PRO A 21 1.72 11.17 -11.84
N ALA A 22 0.46 11.57 -11.71
CA ALA A 22 -0.61 10.60 -11.51
C ALA A 22 -0.72 9.62 -12.69
N GLY A 23 -0.99 8.35 -12.38
CA GLY A 23 -0.98 7.26 -13.37
C GLY A 23 0.40 6.70 -13.69
N THR A 24 1.46 7.17 -13.02
CA THR A 24 2.81 6.58 -13.15
C THR A 24 2.93 5.31 -12.31
N ASN A 25 3.46 4.25 -12.92
CA ASN A 25 3.87 3.05 -12.20
C ASN A 25 5.29 3.22 -11.68
N VAL A 26 5.50 2.99 -10.38
CA VAL A 26 6.80 3.08 -9.73
C VAL A 26 7.26 1.70 -9.31
N LEU A 27 8.41 1.27 -9.83
CA LEU A 27 9.04 0.00 -9.44
C LEU A 27 10.12 0.25 -8.37
N ILE A 28 9.98 -0.37 -7.20
CA ILE A 28 11.00 -0.38 -6.14
C ILE A 28 11.74 -1.72 -6.21
N ALA A 29 13.00 -1.69 -6.65
CA ALA A 29 13.83 -2.88 -6.81
C ALA A 29 15.17 -2.73 -6.06
N GLY A 30 15.73 -3.86 -5.65
CA GLY A 30 16.99 -3.92 -4.92
C GLY A 30 17.20 -5.30 -4.28
N PRO A 31 18.42 -5.60 -3.80
CA PRO A 31 18.71 -6.84 -3.09
C PRO A 31 17.81 -7.11 -1.87
N GLY A 32 17.90 -8.31 -1.31
CA GLY A 32 17.26 -8.62 -0.04
C GLY A 32 17.75 -7.68 1.07
N LEU A 33 16.86 -7.34 2.00
CA LEU A 33 17.19 -6.54 3.19
C LEU A 33 17.69 -5.11 2.92
N THR A 34 17.44 -4.54 1.74
CA THR A 34 17.82 -3.15 1.41
C THR A 34 16.75 -2.10 1.70
N GLY A 35 15.77 -2.43 2.55
CA GLY A 35 14.78 -1.45 2.98
C GLY A 35 13.65 -1.17 1.97
N LYS A 36 13.40 -2.07 0.99
CA LYS A 36 12.37 -1.83 -0.06
C LYS A 36 10.99 -1.58 0.52
N ARG A 37 10.65 -2.30 1.58
CA ARG A 37 9.35 -2.19 2.25
C ARG A 37 9.22 -0.86 2.97
N GLU A 38 10.29 -0.38 3.58
CA GLU A 38 10.36 0.91 4.26
C GLU A 38 10.15 2.04 3.25
N VAL A 39 10.78 1.98 2.07
CA VAL A 39 10.51 2.93 0.99
C VAL A 39 9.04 2.91 0.55
N LEU A 40 8.44 1.72 0.42
CA LEU A 40 7.02 1.60 0.11
C LEU A 40 6.13 2.24 1.20
N LEU A 41 6.38 1.90 2.47
CA LEU A 41 5.64 2.45 3.60
C LEU A 41 5.79 3.98 3.64
N ASP A 42 6.97 4.51 3.35
CA ASP A 42 7.22 5.95 3.35
C ASP A 42 6.52 6.68 2.21
N LEU A 43 6.54 6.10 1.01
CA LEU A 43 5.78 6.62 -0.13
C LEU A 43 4.28 6.66 0.16
N LEU A 44 3.76 5.59 0.75
CA LEU A 44 2.35 5.51 1.11
C LEU A 44 2.00 6.48 2.24
N GLY A 45 2.84 6.58 3.28
CA GLY A 45 2.65 7.45 4.43
C GLY A 45 2.71 8.94 4.06
N ALA A 46 3.52 9.30 3.06
CA ALA A 46 3.62 10.67 2.55
C ALA A 46 2.60 10.99 1.42
N ALA A 47 1.88 9.99 0.89
CA ALA A 47 0.91 10.22 -0.18
C ALA A 47 -0.26 11.10 0.30
N PRO A 48 -0.68 12.11 -0.49
CA PRO A 48 -1.73 13.04 -0.09
C PRO A 48 -3.13 12.41 -0.01
N ASP A 49 -3.37 11.31 -0.74
CA ASP A 49 -4.63 10.57 -0.69
C ASP A 49 -4.61 9.55 0.46
N PRO A 50 -5.53 9.62 1.44
CA PRO A 50 -5.58 8.66 2.55
C PRO A 50 -6.01 7.25 2.14
N ALA A 51 -6.45 7.04 0.89
CA ALA A 51 -6.96 5.76 0.40
C ALA A 51 -5.92 5.04 -0.46
N ALA A 52 -5.69 3.75 -0.21
CA ALA A 52 -4.77 2.94 -1.01
C ALA A 52 -5.16 1.47 -1.06
N MET A 53 -4.67 0.79 -2.10
CA MET A 53 -4.75 -0.66 -2.25
C MET A 53 -3.36 -1.27 -2.16
N LEU A 54 -3.28 -2.46 -1.59
CA LEU A 54 -2.07 -3.26 -1.64
C LEU A 54 -2.36 -4.69 -2.07
N VAL A 55 -1.58 -5.21 -3.00
CA VAL A 55 -1.54 -6.63 -3.33
C VAL A 55 -0.32 -7.24 -2.64
N THR A 56 -0.54 -8.17 -1.70
CA THR A 56 0.56 -8.77 -0.93
C THR A 56 0.92 -10.14 -1.46
N THR A 57 2.17 -10.32 -1.88
CA THR A 57 2.67 -11.55 -2.55
C THR A 57 3.63 -12.38 -1.68
N LYS A 58 4.30 -11.76 -0.70
CA LYS A 58 5.38 -12.39 0.10
C LYS A 58 5.08 -12.48 1.59
N HIS A 59 4.51 -11.41 2.14
CA HIS A 59 4.11 -11.31 3.53
C HIS A 59 2.60 -11.06 3.60
N GLY A 60 1.92 -11.68 4.56
CA GLY A 60 0.48 -11.48 4.74
C GLY A 60 0.16 -10.05 5.21
N VAL A 61 -1.12 -9.70 5.12
CA VAL A 61 -1.64 -8.34 5.38
C VAL A 61 -1.27 -7.82 6.77
N ASP A 62 -1.34 -8.68 7.80
CA ASP A 62 -1.08 -8.28 9.19
C ASP A 62 0.31 -7.71 9.38
N ARG A 63 1.30 -8.31 8.72
CA ARG A 63 2.68 -7.84 8.78
C ARG A 63 2.78 -6.43 8.25
N PHE A 64 2.13 -6.15 7.11
CA PHE A 64 2.11 -4.82 6.51
C PHE A 64 1.42 -3.81 7.42
N ARG A 65 0.21 -4.14 7.91
CA ARG A 65 -0.58 -3.28 8.80
C ARG A 65 0.18 -2.89 10.04
N GLU A 66 0.83 -3.84 10.69
CA GLU A 66 1.67 -3.60 11.86
C GLU A 66 2.76 -2.57 11.54
N GLY A 67 3.58 -2.83 10.52
CA GLY A 67 4.66 -1.90 10.17
C GLY A 67 4.18 -0.54 9.65
N PHE A 68 2.99 -0.45 9.05
CA PHE A 68 2.40 0.82 8.66
C PHE A 68 1.90 1.60 9.88
N ARG A 69 1.12 0.95 10.75
CA ARG A 69 0.57 1.54 11.97
C ARG A 69 1.66 2.03 12.90
N ASP A 70 2.72 1.24 13.09
CA ASP A 70 3.84 1.61 13.96
C ASP A 70 4.55 2.88 13.50
N ARG A 71 4.47 3.20 12.19
CA ARG A 71 5.15 4.34 11.58
C ARG A 71 4.25 5.55 11.33
N TYR A 72 2.97 5.31 11.01
CA TYR A 72 2.04 6.33 10.52
C TYR A 72 0.65 6.30 11.18
N GLY A 73 0.38 5.37 12.10
CA GLY A 73 -0.93 5.19 12.74
C GLY A 73 -2.00 4.55 11.85
N ASP A 74 -3.26 4.60 12.29
CA ASP A 74 -4.40 3.89 11.67
C ASP A 74 -5.31 4.78 10.80
N GLU A 75 -4.87 6.00 10.43
CA GLU A 75 -5.73 7.00 9.79
C GLU A 75 -6.02 6.77 8.29
N ARG A 76 -5.46 5.72 7.68
CA ARG A 76 -5.61 5.44 6.24
C ARG A 76 -6.62 4.35 5.93
N SER A 77 -7.35 4.54 4.83
CA SER A 77 -8.26 3.53 4.29
C SER A 77 -7.48 2.58 3.38
N LEU A 78 -7.07 1.44 3.94
CA LEU A 78 -6.26 0.44 3.24
C LEU A 78 -7.12 -0.76 2.81
N GLN A 79 -7.16 -1.05 1.51
CA GLN A 79 -7.74 -2.27 0.96
C GLN A 79 -6.63 -3.24 0.55
N PHE A 80 -6.87 -4.55 0.69
CA PHE A 80 -5.86 -5.58 0.46
C PHE A 80 -6.37 -6.71 -0.44
N VAL A 81 -5.47 -7.17 -1.31
CA VAL A 81 -5.56 -8.48 -1.98
C VAL A 81 -4.42 -9.35 -1.45
N ASP A 82 -4.75 -10.37 -0.65
CA ASP A 82 -3.79 -11.23 0.04
C ASP A 82 -3.56 -12.53 -0.74
N CYS A 83 -2.34 -12.70 -1.28
CA CYS A 83 -1.91 -13.90 -1.99
C CYS A 83 -1.23 -14.94 -1.08
N VAL A 84 -0.98 -14.61 0.18
CA VAL A 84 -0.09 -15.36 1.08
C VAL A 84 -0.89 -16.18 2.07
N SER A 85 -1.92 -15.60 2.68
CA SER A 85 -2.59 -16.21 3.83
C SER A 85 -3.30 -17.52 3.49
N ARG A 86 -3.88 -17.68 2.29
CA ARG A 86 -4.47 -18.95 1.84
C ARG A 86 -3.44 -20.03 1.51
N GLN A 87 -2.24 -19.66 1.07
CA GLN A 87 -1.20 -20.64 0.76
C GLN A 87 -0.55 -21.22 2.02
N ARG A 88 -0.51 -20.45 3.11
CA ARG A 88 0.21 -20.82 4.34
C ARG A 88 -0.68 -21.38 5.45
N SER A 89 -1.99 -21.21 5.36
CA SER A 89 -2.92 -21.67 6.39
C SER A 89 -3.65 -22.95 5.97
N MET A 90 -3.78 -23.87 6.92
CA MET A 90 -4.72 -25.00 6.85
C MET A 90 -6.17 -24.54 7.11
N ALA A 91 -6.35 -23.36 7.71
CA ALA A 91 -7.64 -22.73 7.92
C ALA A 91 -8.05 -21.89 6.71
N VAL A 92 -9.34 -21.90 6.39
CA VAL A 92 -9.91 -21.07 5.30
C VAL A 92 -9.77 -19.60 5.68
N ALA A 93 -8.89 -18.88 4.99
CA ALA A 93 -8.82 -17.43 5.11
C ALA A 93 -10.16 -16.82 4.66
N ARG A 94 -10.75 -16.00 5.54
CA ARG A 94 -12.06 -15.38 5.33
C ARG A 94 -11.88 -13.96 4.83
N ASP A 95 -12.63 -13.62 3.79
CA ASP A 95 -12.65 -12.27 3.27
C ASP A 95 -13.33 -11.33 4.27
N THR A 96 -12.87 -10.08 4.28
CA THR A 96 -13.46 -8.98 5.03
C THR A 96 -13.78 -7.83 4.08
N ALA A 97 -14.39 -6.76 4.57
CA ALA A 97 -14.60 -5.57 3.76
C ALA A 97 -13.28 -5.03 3.15
N ALA A 98 -12.19 -5.10 3.93
CA ALA A 98 -10.89 -4.53 3.60
C ALA A 98 -9.86 -5.53 3.06
N VAL A 99 -10.12 -6.83 3.13
CA VAL A 99 -9.15 -7.88 2.73
C VAL A 99 -9.86 -8.94 1.92
N SER A 100 -9.37 -9.18 0.71
CA SER A 100 -9.80 -10.28 -0.16
C SER A 100 -8.65 -11.23 -0.41
N HIS A 101 -8.90 -12.53 -0.43
CA HIS A 101 -7.85 -13.54 -0.57
C HIS A 101 -7.89 -14.21 -1.95
N VAL A 102 -6.73 -14.42 -2.55
CA VAL A 102 -6.55 -15.27 -3.74
C VAL A 102 -5.84 -16.57 -3.36
N SER A 103 -5.80 -17.52 -4.30
CA SER A 103 -5.16 -18.81 -4.07
C SER A 103 -3.63 -18.73 -4.00
N GLY A 104 -3.03 -17.68 -4.56
CA GLY A 104 -1.58 -17.45 -4.56
C GLY A 104 -1.16 -16.34 -5.52
N PRO A 105 0.13 -15.97 -5.55
CA PRO A 105 0.64 -14.96 -6.48
C PRO A 105 0.59 -15.40 -7.97
N GLY A 106 0.43 -16.70 -8.23
CA GLY A 106 0.21 -17.23 -9.59
C GLY A 106 -1.24 -17.08 -10.09
N ASP A 107 -2.18 -16.71 -9.21
CA ASP A 107 -3.59 -16.50 -9.54
C ASP A 107 -3.84 -15.11 -10.12
N LEU A 108 -3.21 -14.83 -11.26
CA LEU A 108 -3.23 -13.51 -11.88
C LEU A 108 -4.66 -13.04 -12.21
N THR A 109 -5.53 -13.97 -12.60
CA THR A 109 -6.95 -13.68 -12.87
C THR A 109 -7.69 -13.30 -11.59
N GLY A 110 -7.52 -14.07 -10.50
CA GLY A 110 -8.11 -13.76 -9.20
C GLY A 110 -7.61 -12.42 -8.66
N ILE A 111 -6.31 -12.14 -8.81
CA ILE A 111 -5.71 -10.85 -8.44
C ILE A 111 -6.36 -9.72 -9.22
N GLY A 112 -6.46 -9.83 -10.54
CA GLY A 112 -7.05 -8.79 -11.39
C GLY A 112 -8.51 -8.50 -11.06
N ILE A 113 -9.33 -9.54 -10.86
CA ILE A 113 -10.75 -9.40 -10.51
C ILE A 113 -10.91 -8.71 -9.15
N LEU A 114 -10.18 -9.17 -8.12
CA LEU A 114 -10.29 -8.63 -6.77
C LEU A 114 -9.70 -7.22 -6.68
N ALA A 115 -8.55 -6.96 -7.30
CA ALA A 115 -7.97 -5.62 -7.36
C ALA A 115 -8.94 -4.65 -8.05
N SER A 116 -9.55 -5.03 -9.19
CA SER A 116 -10.55 -4.19 -9.84
C SER A 116 -11.75 -3.89 -8.94
N GLY A 117 -12.26 -4.92 -8.24
CA GLY A 117 -13.36 -4.75 -7.29
C GLY A 117 -13.02 -3.83 -6.11
N GLN A 118 -11.81 -3.94 -5.56
CA GLN A 118 -11.32 -3.09 -4.48
C GLN A 118 -11.04 -1.65 -4.94
N ALA A 119 -10.60 -1.46 -6.18
CA ALA A 119 -10.30 -0.13 -6.73
C ALA A 119 -11.57 0.72 -6.80
N VAL A 120 -12.68 0.12 -7.23
CA VAL A 120 -14.00 0.77 -7.27
C VAL A 120 -14.46 1.21 -5.87
N ARG A 121 -14.06 0.50 -4.81
CA ARG A 121 -14.40 0.85 -3.42
C ARG A 121 -13.53 2.00 -2.88
N LEU A 122 -12.31 2.14 -3.38
CA LEU A 122 -11.38 3.20 -3.00
C LEU A 122 -11.70 4.55 -3.64
N VAL A 123 -12.33 4.55 -4.83
CA VAL A 123 -12.77 5.81 -5.45
C VAL A 123 -13.76 6.50 -4.52
N PRO A 124 -13.46 7.72 -4.02
CA PRO A 124 -14.39 8.44 -3.16
C PRO A 124 -15.74 8.55 -3.87
N ARG A 125 -16.81 8.07 -3.23
CA ARG A 125 -18.19 8.38 -3.68
C ARG A 125 -18.34 9.89 -3.57
N ARG A 126 -18.19 10.58 -4.70
CA ARG A 126 -18.18 12.04 -4.81
C ARG A 126 -19.34 12.64 -4.00
N ARG A 127 -19.05 13.29 -2.87
CA ARG A 127 -19.94 14.37 -2.40
C ARG A 127 -19.80 15.51 -3.40
N ALA A 128 -20.93 16.02 -3.87
CA ALA A 128 -20.98 17.15 -4.81
C ALA A 128 -20.19 18.34 -4.23
N GLY A 129 -19.06 18.66 -4.85
CA GLY A 129 -18.16 19.75 -4.46
C GLY A 129 -17.15 20.05 -5.57
N PRO A 130 -16.61 21.28 -5.64
CA PRO A 130 -15.83 21.74 -6.78
C PRO A 130 -14.52 20.94 -6.94
N ARG A 131 -14.21 20.60 -8.19
CA ARG A 131 -13.09 19.76 -8.60
C ARG A 131 -11.76 20.39 -8.19
N ARG A 132 -11.03 19.79 -7.23
CA ARG A 132 -9.57 19.94 -7.21
C ARG A 132 -8.99 18.94 -8.21
N ALA A 133 -8.20 19.44 -9.15
CA ALA A 133 -7.52 18.66 -10.16
C ALA A 133 -6.40 17.84 -9.51
N GLY A 134 -6.67 16.59 -9.20
CA GLY A 134 -5.70 15.62 -8.74
C GLY A 134 -6.40 14.27 -8.71
N SER A 135 -6.11 13.41 -9.68
CA SER A 135 -6.57 12.02 -9.63
C SER A 135 -5.92 11.31 -8.45
N PRO A 136 -6.63 10.38 -7.78
CA PRO A 136 -6.06 9.60 -6.69
C PRO A 136 -4.80 8.88 -7.20
N LEU A 137 -3.74 8.93 -6.40
CA LEU A 137 -2.52 8.17 -6.65
C LEU A 137 -2.86 6.71 -6.38
N ALA A 138 -3.14 5.94 -7.43
CA ALA A 138 -3.19 4.50 -7.33
C ALA A 138 -1.76 3.99 -7.15
N VAL A 139 -1.33 3.82 -5.90
CA VAL A 139 -0.06 3.16 -5.59
C VAL A 139 -0.31 1.65 -5.71
N ASP A 140 0.03 1.08 -6.86
CA ASP A 140 0.15 -0.37 -6.99
C ASP A 140 1.57 -0.76 -6.60
N ALA A 141 1.72 -1.29 -5.40
CA ALA A 141 3.00 -1.77 -4.91
C ALA A 141 3.02 -3.29 -4.91
N VAL A 142 3.61 -3.82 -5.98
CA VAL A 142 3.94 -5.24 -6.04
C VAL A 142 5.36 -5.40 -5.48
N ASP A 143 5.49 -6.10 -4.35
CA ASP A 143 6.80 -6.58 -3.87
C ASP A 143 7.29 -7.66 -4.84
N VAL A 144 8.15 -7.27 -5.79
CA VAL A 144 8.75 -8.17 -6.77
C VAL A 144 10.24 -8.41 -6.41
N ARG A 145 10.51 -9.63 -5.94
CA ARG A 145 11.81 -10.25 -5.58
C ARG A 145 12.54 -9.69 -4.33
#